data_AF-A0A9D6IYL1-F1
#
_entry.id   AF-A0A9D6IYL1-F1
#
_cell.length_a   1.000
_cell.length_b   1.000
_cell.length_c   1.000
_cell.angle_alpha   90.00
_cell.angle_beta   90.00
_cell.angle_gamma   90.00
#
_symmetry.space_group_name_H-M   'P 1'
#
loop_
_entity.id
_entity.type
_entity.pdbx_description
1 polymer ?
#
loop_
_entity_poly.entity_id
_entity_poly.type
_entity_poly.pdbx_seq_one_letter_code
_entity_poly.pdbx_strand_id
1 'polypeptide(L)' 'MAVRADLAIAGLVLTGIALVLAAPLLGRSGEPLAADIAVIAAAAAGLGAFGLALLETLRAMRRVGTGKEEDPR' A
#
# COMPACT_ATOMS: atom_id res chain seq x y z
N MET A 1 -3.05 -16.92 3.89
CA MET A 1 -3.40 -15.75 3.05
C MET A 1 -2.82 -14.45 3.60
N ALA A 2 -3.00 -14.14 4.90
CA ALA A 2 -2.50 -12.92 5.54
C ALA A 2 -1.02 -12.60 5.25
N VAL A 3 -0.12 -13.58 5.43
CA VAL A 3 1.33 -13.41 5.18
C VAL A 3 1.67 -12.90 3.77
N ARG A 4 0.88 -13.28 2.75
CA ARG A 4 1.09 -12.81 1.36
C ARG A 4 0.63 -11.35 1.18
N ALA A 5 -0.45 -10.95 1.85
CA ALA A 5 -0.93 -9.58 1.79
C ALA A 5 0.03 -8.63 2.52
N ASP A 6 0.58 -9.06 3.66
CA ASP A 6 1.57 -8.28 4.43
C ASP A 6 2.85 -8.04 3.62
N LEU A 7 3.36 -9.08 2.95
CA LEU A 7 4.50 -8.98 2.04
C LEU A 7 4.22 -8.04 0.86
N ALA A 8 3.02 -8.10 0.27
CA ALA A 8 2.64 -7.24 -0.84
C ALA A 8 2.55 -5.76 -0.41
N ILE A 9 1.93 -5.49 0.75
CA ILE A 9 1.85 -4.14 1.32
C ILE A 9 3.25 -3.61 1.62
N ALA A 10 4.10 -4.41 2.28
CA ALA A 10 5.47 -4.02 2.58
C ALA A 10 6.28 -3.73 1.31
N GLY A 11 6.13 -4.56 0.27
CA GLY A 11 6.77 -4.35 -1.03
C GLY A 11 6.32 -3.04 -1.70
N LEU A 12 5.03 -2.74 -1.71
CA LEU A 12 4.50 -1.48 -2.25
C LEU A 12 5.01 -0.27 -1.47
N VAL A 13 5.03 -0.33 -0.14
CA VAL A 13 5.55 0.75 0.71
C VAL A 13 7.03 0.98 0.46
N LEU A 14 7.85 -0.08 0.45
CA LEU A 14 9.29 0.03 0.16
C LEU A 14 9.55 0.60 -1.23
N THR A 15 8.79 0.16 -2.24
CA THR A 15 8.88 0.68 -3.60
C THR A 15 8.53 2.17 -3.64
N GLY A 16 7.43 2.57 -2.99
CA GLY A 16 7.03 3.98 -2.90
C GLY A 16 8.09 4.85 -2.23
N ILE A 17 8.67 4.39 -1.11
CA ILE A 17 9.75 5.09 -0.41
C ILE A 17 10.97 5.25 -1.32
N ALA A 18 11.39 4.18 -2.00
CA ALA A 18 12.53 4.22 -2.91
C ALA A 18 12.33 5.25 -4.03
N LEU A 19 11.12 5.31 -4.62
CA LEU A 19 10.77 6.27 -5.66
C LEU A 19 10.77 7.72 -5.15
N VAL A 20 10.22 7.99 -3.96
CA VAL A 20 10.26 9.33 -3.34
C VAL A 20 11.70 9.77 -3.08
N LEU A 21 12.56 8.87 -2.61
CA LEU A 21 13.98 9.18 -2.36
C LEU A 21 14.77 9.38 -3.65
N ALA A 22 14.38 8.71 -4.74
CA ALA A 22 15.02 8.87 -6.05
C ALA A 22 14.60 10.16 -6.78
N ALA A 23 13.39 10.67 -6.56
CA ALA A 23 12.87 11.84 -7.28
C ALA A 23 13.76 13.10 -7.16
N PRO A 24 14.28 13.49 -5.98
CA PRO A 24 15.21 14.61 -5.88
C PRO A 24 16.53 14.40 -6.63
N LEU A 25 17.01 13.15 -6.73
CA LEU A 25 18.23 12.82 -7.46
C LEU A 25 18.01 13.00 -8.98
N LEU A 26 16.84 12.58 -9.48
CA LEU A 26 16.41 12.78 -10.87
C LEU A 26 16.21 14.27 -11.20
N GLY A 27 15.63 15.04 -10.27
CA GLY A 27 15.49 16.48 -10.43
C GLY A 27 16.84 17.19 -10.52
N ARG A 28 17.83 16.75 -9.73
CA ARG A 28 19.20 17.29 -9.77
C ARG A 28 20.01 16.85 -10.99
N SER A 29 19.69 15.72 -11.61
CA SER A 29 20.33 15.27 -12.85
C SER A 29 19.82 16.00 -14.09
N GLY A 30 18.88 16.94 -13.94
CA GLY A 30 18.30 17.69 -15.05
C GLY A 30 17.15 16.97 -15.76
N GLU A 31 16.55 15.95 -15.14
CA GLU A 31 15.46 15.15 -15.70
C GLU A 31 14.15 15.40 -14.91
N PRO A 32 13.51 16.58 -15.04
CA PRO A 32 12.35 16.96 -14.23
C PRO A 32 11.14 16.05 -14.47
N LEU A 33 10.91 15.62 -15.73
CA LEU A 33 9.84 14.67 -16.06
C LEU A 33 10.02 13.32 -15.36
N ALA A 34 11.25 12.81 -15.26
CA ALA A 34 11.51 11.56 -14.56
C ALA A 34 11.25 11.69 -13.05
N ALA A 35 11.57 12.84 -12.46
CA ALA A 35 11.26 13.13 -11.07
C ALA A 35 9.75 13.16 -10.80
N ASP A 36 8.98 13.81 -11.68
CA ASP A 36 7.51 13.84 -11.56
C ASP A 36 6.90 12.45 -11.70
N ILE A 37 7.35 11.66 -12.68
CA ILE A 37 6.92 10.27 -12.86
C ILE A 37 7.22 9.44 -11.62
N ALA A 38 8.41 9.61 -11.02
CA ALA A 38 8.78 8.89 -9.81
C ALA A 38 7.86 9.23 -8.63
N VAL A 39 7.50 10.50 -8.44
CA VAL A 39 6.55 10.92 -7.40
C VAL A 39 5.15 10.38 -7.65
N ILE A 40 4.66 10.44 -8.90
CA ILE A 40 3.35 9.90 -9.27
C ILE A 40 3.30 8.38 -9.02
N ALA A 41 4.35 7.66 -9.43
CA ALA A 41 4.46 6.22 -9.20
C ALA A 41 4.52 5.88 -7.70
N ALA A 42 5.21 6.69 -6.89
CA ALA A 42 5.23 6.53 -5.45
C ALA A 42 3.84 6.72 -4.81
N ALA A 43 3.09 7.73 -5.26
CA ALA A 43 1.73 7.97 -4.81
C ALA A 43 0.80 6.79 -5.17
N ALA A 44 0.95 6.24 -6.38
CA ALA A 44 0.21 5.05 -6.79
C ALA A 44 0.54 3.82 -5.93
N ALA A 45 1.80 3.62 -5.57
CA ALA A 45 2.21 2.55 -4.66
C ALA A 45 1.59 2.73 -3.26
N GLY A 46 1.56 3.96 -2.75
CA GLY A 46 0.89 4.30 -1.48
C GLY A 46 -0.61 4.03 -1.50
N LEU A 47 -1.30 4.44 -2.57
CA LEU A 47 -2.73 4.15 -2.77
C LEU A 47 -3.00 2.65 -2.84
N GLY A 48 -2.17 1.89 -3.55
CA GLY A 48 -2.27 0.43 -3.63
C GLY A 48 -2.09 -0.24 -2.28
N ALA A 49 -1.07 0.16 -1.51
CA ALA A 49 -0.80 -0.35 -0.17
C ALA A 49 -1.98 -0.08 0.78
N PHE A 50 -2.50 1.15 0.76
CA PHE A 50 -3.65 1.54 1.57
C PHE A 50 -4.92 0.78 1.19
N GLY A 51 -5.19 0.64 -0.11
CA GLY A 51 -6.34 -0.12 -0.61
C GLY A 51 -6.31 -1.60 -0.19
N LEU A 52 -5.13 -2.23 -0.26
CA LEU A 52 -4.96 -3.61 0.21
C LEU A 52 -5.16 -3.73 1.72
N ALA A 53 -4.59 -2.82 2.51
CA ALA A 53 -4.78 -2.79 3.97
C ALA A 53 -6.26 -2.60 4.35
N LEU A 54 -6.99 -1.74 3.62
CA LEU A 54 -8.42 -1.55 3.79
C LEU A 54 -9.21 -2.83 3.49
N LEU A 55 -8.89 -3.52 2.40
CA LEU A 55 -9.54 -4.78 2.04
C LEU A 55 -9.33 -5.86 3.11
N GLU A 56 -8.13 -6.00 3.65
CA GLU A 56 -7.85 -6.92 4.76
C GLU A 56 -8.61 -6.53 6.03
N THR A 57 -8.70 -5.23 6.33
CA THR A 57 -9.49 -4.72 7.46
C THR A 57 -10.98 -5.05 7.30
N LEU A 58 -11.54 -4.83 6.12
CA LEU A 58 -12.95 -5.16 5.81
C LEU A 58 -13.20 -6.67 5.89
N ARG A 59 -12.26 -7.49 5.40
CA ARG A 59 -12.33 -8.96 5.51
C ARG A 59 -12.30 -9.41 6.97
N ALA A 60 -11.44 -8.82 7.80
CA ALA A 60 -11.39 -9.10 9.23
C ALA A 60 -12.70 -8.72 9.92
N MET A 61 -13.25 -7.53 9.65
CA MET A 61 -14.53 -7.10 10.23
C MET A 61 -15.69 -8.02 9.84
N ARG A 62 -15.76 -8.50 8.59
CA ARG A 62 -16.79 -9.45 8.17
C ARG A 62 -16.74 -10.77 8.95
N ARG A 63 -15.54 -11.29 9.25
CA ARG A 63 -15.39 -12.52 10.05
C ARG A 63 -15.82 -12.34 11.49
N VAL A 64 -15.57 -11.16 12.06
CA VAL A 64 -15.99 -10.83 13.43
C VAL A 64 -17.51 -10.64 13.50
N GLY A 65 -18.12 -10.03 12.49
CA GLY A 65 -19.57 -9.83 12.40
C GLY A 65 -20.38 -11.13 12.35
N THR A 66 -19.86 -12.16 11.66
CA THR A 66 -20.52 -13.48 11.56
C THR A 66 -20.32 -14.36 12.79
N GLY A 67 -19.38 -14.03 13.69
CA GLY A 67 -19.10 -14.84 14.88
C GLY A 67 -19.99 -14.53 16.10
N LYS A 68 -20.88 -13.52 16.01
CA LYS A 68 -21.73 -13.06 17.13
C LYS A 68 -23.17 -13.58 17.10
N GLU A 69 -23.59 -14.30 16.06
CA GLU A 69 -24.96 -14.83 15.94
C GLU A 69 -25.14 -16.25 16.53
N GLU A 70 -24.07 -16.90 17.01
CA GLU A 70 -24.08 -18.29 17.47
C GLU A 70 -23.93 -18.47 19.00
N ASP A 71 -24.37 -17.52 19.83
CA ASP A 71 -24.57 -17.80 21.26
C ASP A 71 -26.01 -17.51 21.72
N PRO A 72 -26.95 -18.43 21.45
CA PRO A 72 -28.18 -18.56 22.20
C PRO A 72 -27.93 -19.49 23.39
N ARG A 73 -27.38 -18.96 24.48
CA ARG A 73 -27.39 -19.62 25.79
C ARG A 73 -27.89 -18.68 26.86
#